data_AF-A0A925YJ32-F1
#
_entry.id   AF-A0A925YJ32-F1
#
_cell.length_a   1.000
_cell.length_b   1.000
_cell.length_c   1.000
_cell.angle_alpha   90.00
_cell.angle_beta   90.00
_cell.angle_gamma   90.00
#
_symmetry.space_group_name_H-M   'P 1'
#
loop_
_entity.id
_entity.type
_entity.pdbx_description
1 polymer ?
#
loop_
_entity_poly.entity_id
_entity_poly.type
_entity_poly.pdbx_seq_one_letter_code
_entity_poly.pdbx_strand_id
1 'polypeptide(L)'
;WSYSPYVALHFTTCETALWDRDGAVWCVDFAHFNRRLPQIMQEVLKIEGATVFTAEMIAECADSVSALDGLAPDPFLLFFEPPSFDDRIVNQFALFALLSGADTVMGQWLRAQEGEALRRIVIPAGLKREVRDRLDQIGVTERVLLPGLDGLSAWLSRYYGYRIGG
;
A
#
# COMPACT_ATOMS: atom_id res chain seq x y z
N TRP A 1 -0.57 0.99 1.54
CA TRP A 1 -1.22 -0.03 0.69
C TRP A 1 -2.51 0.53 0.15
N SER A 2 -3.12 -0.12 -0.85
CA SER A 2 -4.44 0.23 -1.35
C SER A 2 -5.20 -1.04 -1.67
N TYR A 3 -6.50 -1.05 -1.40
CA TYR A 3 -7.39 -2.10 -1.86
C TYR A 3 -7.61 -2.04 -3.39
N SER A 4 -7.29 -0.91 -4.03
CA SER A 4 -7.43 -0.73 -5.47
C SER A 4 -6.15 -1.11 -6.21
N PRO A 5 -6.17 -2.13 -7.08
CA PRO A 5 -5.02 -2.46 -7.93
C PRO A 5 -4.69 -1.32 -8.90
N TYR A 6 -5.67 -0.50 -9.29
CA TYR A 6 -5.43 0.65 -10.17
C TYR A 6 -4.68 1.78 -9.47
N VAL A 7 -4.96 2.01 -8.19
CA VAL A 7 -4.17 2.97 -7.39
C VAL A 7 -2.74 2.47 -7.22
N ALA A 8 -2.54 1.18 -6.96
CA ALA A 8 -1.19 0.60 -6.92
C ALA A 8 -0.43 0.76 -8.25
N LEU A 9 -1.10 0.49 -9.38
CA LEU A 9 -0.53 0.71 -10.71
C LEU A 9 -0.28 2.19 -11.01
N HIS A 10 -1.12 3.09 -10.48
CA HIS A 10 -0.90 4.53 -10.61
C HIS A 10 0.45 4.92 -10.01
N PHE A 11 0.73 4.53 -8.76
CA PHE A 11 2.01 4.82 -8.12
C PHE A 11 3.20 4.13 -8.78
N THR A 12 2.97 3.03 -9.50
CA THR A 12 4.01 2.36 -10.30
C THR A 12 4.38 3.13 -11.58
N THR A 13 3.52 4.06 -12.02
CA THR A 13 3.61 4.71 -13.34
C THR A 13 3.58 6.24 -13.30
N CYS A 14 3.28 6.88 -12.17
CA CYS A 14 3.14 8.34 -12.06
C CYS A 14 4.47 9.09 -12.23
N GLU A 15 5.60 8.48 -11.88
CA GLU A 15 6.92 9.11 -11.99
C GLU A 15 7.61 8.74 -13.32
N THR A 16 7.49 9.64 -14.30
CA THR A 16 8.01 9.44 -15.66
C THR A 16 9.54 9.29 -15.72
N ALA A 17 10.26 9.90 -14.78
CA ALA A 17 11.71 9.77 -14.65
C ALA A 17 12.16 8.31 -14.34
N LEU A 18 11.25 7.46 -13.87
CA LEU A 18 11.50 6.05 -13.56
C LEU A 18 10.91 5.09 -14.60
N TRP A 19 10.58 5.57 -15.79
CA TRP A 19 10.01 4.71 -16.83
C TRP A 19 11.03 3.81 -17.54
N ASP A 20 12.32 4.12 -17.37
CA ASP A 20 13.45 3.34 -17.90
C ASP A 20 13.68 2.01 -17.18
N ARG A 21 13.03 1.80 -16.04
CA ARG A 21 13.19 0.63 -15.17
C ARG A 21 11.86 -0.05 -14.89
N ASP A 22 11.92 -1.34 -14.60
CA ASP A 22 10.74 -2.11 -14.20
C ASP A 22 10.15 -1.56 -12.89
N GLY A 23 8.83 -1.60 -12.81
CA GLY A 23 8.06 -1.35 -11.59
C GLY A 23 7.60 -2.65 -10.96
N ALA A 24 7.08 -2.58 -9.74
CA ALA A 24 6.48 -3.74 -9.08
C ALA A 24 5.26 -3.34 -8.25
N VAL A 25 4.22 -4.16 -8.32
CA VAL A 25 3.08 -4.14 -7.42
C VAL A 25 3.14 -5.36 -6.51
N TRP A 26 3.06 -5.12 -5.20
CA TRP A 26 2.93 -6.18 -4.21
C TRP A 26 1.46 -6.46 -3.95
N CYS A 27 1.08 -7.74 -4.05
CA CYS A 27 -0.26 -8.24 -3.78
C CYS A 27 -0.21 -9.10 -2.52
N VAL A 28 -0.95 -8.71 -1.50
CA VAL A 28 -0.94 -9.37 -0.19
C VAL A 28 -2.31 -9.97 0.13
N ASP A 29 -2.32 -11.22 0.55
CA ASP A 29 -3.46 -11.86 1.21
C ASP A 29 -3.36 -11.61 2.71
N PHE A 30 -3.94 -10.50 3.17
CA PHE A 30 -3.92 -10.14 4.58
C PHE A 30 -4.64 -11.16 5.47
N ALA A 31 -5.61 -11.93 4.96
CA ALA A 31 -6.25 -12.99 5.75
C ALA A 31 -5.27 -14.15 6.03
N HIS A 32 -4.36 -14.43 5.10
CA HIS A 32 -3.24 -15.32 5.36
C HIS A 32 -2.28 -14.75 6.40
N PHE A 33 -1.91 -13.47 6.31
CA PHE A 33 -1.02 -12.84 7.30
C PHE A 33 -1.66 -12.78 8.69
N ASN A 34 -2.97 -12.56 8.79
CA ASN A 34 -3.70 -12.54 10.06
C ASN A 34 -3.58 -13.87 10.83
N ARG A 35 -3.51 -15.01 10.12
CA ARG A 35 -3.30 -16.33 10.75
C ARG A 35 -1.91 -16.50 11.40
N ARG A 36 -0.97 -15.64 11.06
CA ARG A 36 0.42 -15.64 11.55
C ARG A 36 0.66 -14.58 12.63
N LEU A 37 -0.36 -13.79 12.99
CA LEU A 37 -0.25 -12.79 14.04
C LEU A 37 -0.09 -13.46 15.42
N PRO A 38 0.41 -12.74 16.43
CA PRO A 38 0.35 -13.17 17.83
C PRO A 38 -1.08 -13.54 18.25
N GLN A 39 -1.24 -14.52 19.13
CA GLN A 39 -2.56 -15.04 19.52
C GLN A 39 -3.50 -13.93 20.03
N ILE A 40 -3.01 -13.03 20.87
CA ILE A 40 -3.78 -11.89 21.39
C ILE A 40 -4.40 -11.04 20.28
N MET A 41 -3.64 -10.80 19.20
CA MET A 41 -4.10 -10.01 18.05
C MET A 41 -5.11 -10.76 17.19
N GLN A 42 -4.95 -12.09 17.04
CA GLN A 42 -5.94 -12.92 16.35
C GLN A 42 -7.28 -12.94 17.09
N GLU A 43 -7.24 -12.97 18.43
CA GLU A 43 -8.43 -12.95 19.28
C GLU A 43 -9.17 -11.62 19.17
N VAL A 44 -8.45 -10.49 19.19
CA VAL A 44 -9.03 -9.16 19.01
C VAL A 44 -9.74 -9.03 17.65
N LEU A 45 -9.11 -9.44 16.54
CA LEU A 45 -9.77 -9.46 15.22
C LEU A 45 -11.04 -10.32 15.22
N LYS A 46 -10.99 -11.48 15.88
CA LYS A 46 -12.11 -12.42 15.94
C LYS A 46 -13.28 -11.88 16.77
N ILE A 47 -13.00 -11.23 17.90
CA ILE A 47 -14.01 -10.64 18.79
C ILE A 47 -14.75 -9.52 18.07
N GLU A 48 -14.01 -8.64 17.39
CA GLU A 48 -14.56 -7.51 16.64
C GLU A 48 -15.19 -7.92 15.30
N GLY A 49 -15.00 -9.18 14.87
CA GLY A 49 -15.43 -9.63 13.54
C GLY A 49 -14.73 -8.89 12.40
N ALA A 50 -13.53 -8.37 12.65
CA ALA A 50 -12.76 -7.54 11.74
C ALA A 50 -11.73 -8.34 10.97
N THR A 51 -11.29 -7.80 9.83
CA THR A 51 -10.22 -8.38 9.02
C THR A 51 -8.96 -7.51 8.96
N VAL A 52 -9.06 -6.28 9.44
CA VAL A 52 -7.98 -5.31 9.61
C VAL A 52 -8.20 -4.63 10.96
N PHE A 53 -7.14 -4.11 11.56
CA PHE A 53 -7.21 -3.45 12.86
C PHE A 53 -7.69 -2.00 12.75
N THR A 54 -8.29 -1.46 13.81
CA THR A 54 -8.28 -0.02 14.06
C THR A 54 -7.10 0.34 14.97
N ALA A 55 -6.85 1.63 15.17
CA ALA A 55 -5.80 2.07 16.10
C ALA A 55 -6.10 1.62 17.55
N GLU A 56 -7.38 1.63 17.93
CA GLU A 56 -7.86 1.22 19.26
C GLU A 56 -7.59 -0.27 19.49
N MET A 57 -7.91 -1.13 18.51
CA MET A 57 -7.64 -2.57 18.59
C MET A 57 -6.15 -2.89 18.76
N ILE A 58 -5.26 -2.10 18.13
CA ILE A 58 -3.81 -2.25 18.31
C ILE A 58 -3.42 -1.84 19.74
N ALA A 59 -3.96 -0.71 20.24
CA ALA A 59 -3.67 -0.21 21.57
C ALA A 59 -4.11 -1.16 22.69
N GLU A 60 -5.15 -1.96 22.46
CA GLU A 60 -5.56 -3.05 23.37
C GLU A 60 -4.54 -4.18 23.45
N CYS A 61 -3.80 -4.42 22.37
CA CYS A 61 -2.79 -5.47 22.29
C CYS A 61 -1.41 -5.01 22.79
N ALA A 62 -1.05 -3.75 22.50
CA ALA A 62 0.25 -3.18 22.83
C ALA A 62 0.17 -1.66 22.98
N ASP A 63 0.69 -1.15 24.10
CA ASP A 63 0.68 0.28 24.44
C ASP A 63 1.88 1.07 23.87
N SER A 64 2.82 0.36 23.23
CA SER A 64 4.05 0.93 22.68
C SER A 64 4.59 0.08 21.54
N VAL A 65 5.44 0.67 20.70
CA VAL A 65 6.11 -0.06 19.61
C VAL A 65 6.97 -1.21 20.16
N SER A 66 7.62 -1.01 21.32
CA SER A 66 8.41 -2.05 21.99
C SER A 66 7.54 -3.20 22.48
N ALA A 67 6.37 -2.90 23.08
CA ALA A 67 5.42 -3.93 23.48
C ALA A 67 4.88 -4.71 22.27
N LEU A 68 4.62 -4.02 21.15
CA LEU A 68 4.17 -4.64 19.91
C LEU A 68 5.22 -5.59 19.32
N ASP A 69 6.48 -5.15 19.27
CA ASP A 69 7.61 -5.96 18.81
C ASP A 69 7.80 -7.21 19.69
N GLY A 70 7.60 -7.05 21.00
CA GLY A 70 7.69 -8.15 21.98
C GLY A 70 6.54 -9.17 21.93
N LEU A 71 5.49 -8.98 21.12
CA LEU A 71 4.36 -9.92 21.06
C LEU A 71 4.71 -11.26 20.37
N ALA A 72 5.77 -11.31 19.57
CA ALA A 72 6.25 -12.53 18.95
C ALA A 72 7.77 -12.48 18.74
N PRO A 73 8.45 -13.65 18.74
CA PRO A 73 9.89 -13.70 18.47
C PRO A 73 10.24 -13.36 17.01
N ASP A 74 9.34 -13.66 16.07
CA ASP A 74 9.52 -13.38 14.64
C ASP A 74 8.69 -12.15 14.22
N PRO A 75 9.22 -11.27 13.35
CA PRO A 75 8.47 -10.11 12.86
C PRO A 75 7.21 -10.51 12.11
N PHE A 76 6.10 -9.82 12.42
CA PHE A 76 4.81 -10.02 11.77
C PHE A 76 4.29 -8.72 11.16
N LEU A 77 3.52 -8.86 10.08
CA LEU A 77 2.89 -7.75 9.38
C LEU A 77 1.41 -7.70 9.74
N LEU A 78 0.95 -6.55 10.23
CA LEU A 78 -0.46 -6.27 10.47
C LEU A 78 -0.93 -5.14 9.57
N PHE A 79 -2.23 -5.14 9.26
CA PHE A 79 -2.89 -4.11 8.46
C PHE A 79 -3.94 -3.39 9.29
N PHE A 80 -4.03 -2.08 9.15
CA PHE A 80 -4.98 -1.28 9.91
C PHE A 80 -5.58 -0.15 9.08
N GLU A 81 -6.82 0.19 9.42
CA GLU A 81 -7.52 1.28 8.78
C GLU A 81 -6.92 2.62 9.20
N PRO A 82 -6.50 3.46 8.24
CA PRO A 82 -6.11 4.81 8.57
C PRO A 82 -7.34 5.61 9.03
N PRO A 83 -7.21 6.52 10.01
CA PRO A 83 -8.30 7.44 10.30
C PRO A 83 -8.56 8.32 9.06
N SER A 84 -9.82 8.43 8.64
CA SER A 84 -10.24 9.14 7.42
C SER A 84 -10.22 10.67 7.58
N PHE A 85 -9.12 11.23 8.08
CA PHE A 85 -8.99 12.67 8.35
C PHE A 85 -8.59 13.50 7.10
N ASP A 86 -8.17 12.84 6.03
CA ASP A 86 -7.74 13.46 4.77
C ASP A 86 -8.40 12.78 3.57
N ASP A 87 -8.96 13.57 2.65
CA ASP A 87 -9.59 13.11 1.41
C ASP A 87 -8.66 12.23 0.56
N ARG A 88 -7.34 12.44 0.67
CA ARG A 88 -6.33 11.62 0.02
C ARG A 88 -6.43 10.15 0.44
N ILE A 89 -6.63 9.89 1.73
CA ILE A 89 -6.72 8.52 2.28
C ILE A 89 -7.92 7.80 1.67
N VAL A 90 -9.04 8.51 1.58
CA VAL A 90 -10.29 8.02 0.98
C VAL A 90 -10.12 7.79 -0.53
N ASN A 91 -9.60 8.77 -1.27
CA ASN A 91 -9.44 8.70 -2.72
C ASN A 91 -8.45 7.62 -3.17
N GLN A 92 -7.47 7.30 -2.33
CA GLN A 92 -6.49 6.24 -2.60
C GLN A 92 -6.97 4.86 -2.15
N PHE A 93 -8.15 4.77 -1.54
CA PHE A 93 -8.70 3.53 -0.96
C PHE A 93 -7.63 2.84 -0.09
N ALA A 94 -7.00 3.66 0.76
CA ALA A 94 -5.74 3.33 1.41
C ALA A 94 -5.92 2.39 2.60
N LEU A 95 -4.89 1.56 2.81
CA LEU A 95 -4.74 0.68 3.95
C LEU A 95 -3.32 0.84 4.50
N PHE A 96 -3.18 0.96 5.82
CA PHE A 96 -1.86 1.05 6.45
C PHE A 96 -1.38 -0.35 6.83
N ALA A 97 -0.06 -0.52 6.87
CA ALA A 97 0.56 -1.74 7.34
C ALA A 97 1.72 -1.41 8.26
N LEU A 98 1.88 -2.21 9.30
CA LEU A 98 2.93 -2.08 10.29
C LEU A 98 3.65 -3.42 10.41
N LEU A 99 4.97 -3.38 10.33
CA LEU A 99 5.83 -4.52 10.62
C LEU A 99 6.33 -4.36 12.06
N SER A 100 6.12 -5.37 12.91
CA SER A 100 6.47 -5.28 14.34
C SER A 100 7.97 -5.07 14.59
N GLY A 101 8.82 -5.68 13.76
CA GLY A 101 10.28 -5.64 13.90
C GLY A 101 10.90 -4.28 13.61
N ALA A 102 11.36 -3.59 14.66
CA ALA A 102 11.95 -2.25 14.55
C ALA A 102 13.24 -2.22 13.69
N ASP A 103 14.03 -3.30 13.72
CA ASP A 103 15.28 -3.42 12.95
C ASP A 103 15.07 -3.96 11.53
N THR A 104 13.82 -4.24 11.14
CA THR A 104 13.52 -4.91 9.87
C THR A 104 13.01 -3.94 8.81
N VAL A 105 13.70 -3.91 7.66
CA VAL A 105 13.23 -3.14 6.49
C VAL A 105 12.08 -3.90 5.81
N MET A 106 10.88 -3.32 5.83
CA MET A 106 9.66 -3.93 5.25
C MET A 106 9.88 -4.47 3.83
N GLY A 107 10.55 -3.73 2.96
CA GLY A 107 10.82 -4.18 1.59
C GLY A 107 11.69 -5.45 1.50
N GLN A 108 12.64 -5.64 2.42
CA GLN A 108 13.45 -6.87 2.49
C GLN A 108 12.64 -8.02 3.07
N TRP A 109 11.86 -7.76 4.13
CA TRP A 109 10.98 -8.75 4.72
C TRP A 109 9.93 -9.27 3.73
N LEU A 110 9.27 -8.37 2.98
CA LEU A 110 8.31 -8.76 1.95
C LEU A 110 8.93 -9.68 0.89
N ARG A 111 10.17 -9.41 0.44
CA ARG A 111 10.89 -10.29 -0.49
C ARG A 111 11.16 -11.68 0.10
N ALA A 112 11.52 -11.74 1.39
CA ALA A 112 11.75 -13.01 2.07
C ALA A 112 10.45 -13.81 2.31
N GLN A 113 9.29 -13.15 2.30
CA GLN A 113 7.97 -13.77 2.46
C GLN A 113 7.26 -14.04 1.12
N GLU A 114 7.92 -13.86 -0.04
CA GLU A 114 7.32 -14.15 -1.34
C GLU A 114 6.81 -15.61 -1.40
N GLY A 115 5.57 -15.77 -1.85
CA GLY A 115 4.89 -17.07 -1.85
C GLY A 115 3.42 -16.94 -2.23
N GLU A 116 2.60 -17.90 -1.80
CA GLU A 116 1.17 -17.93 -2.13
C GLU A 116 0.42 -16.69 -1.58
N ALA A 117 0.77 -16.26 -0.36
CA ALA A 117 0.14 -15.17 0.35
C ALA A 117 0.67 -13.77 0.01
N LEU A 118 1.82 -13.69 -0.67
CA LEU A 118 2.47 -12.44 -1.03
C LEU A 118 3.13 -12.58 -2.39
N ARG A 119 2.56 -11.92 -3.39
CA ARG A 119 3.00 -12.01 -4.79
C ARG A 119 3.47 -10.67 -5.29
N ARG A 120 4.56 -10.68 -6.03
CA ARG A 120 5.10 -9.51 -6.72
C ARG A 120 4.78 -9.58 -8.20
N ILE A 121 4.01 -8.61 -8.68
CA ILE A 121 3.72 -8.44 -10.10
C ILE A 121 4.69 -7.40 -10.64
N VAL A 122 5.58 -7.83 -11.53
CA VAL A 122 6.51 -6.92 -12.22
C VAL A 122 5.78 -6.24 -13.37
N ILE A 123 5.92 -4.92 -13.45
CA ILE A 123 5.44 -4.09 -14.55
C ILE A 123 6.67 -3.68 -15.39
N PRO A 124 6.89 -4.31 -16.55
CA PRO A 124 8.03 -4.00 -17.41
C PRO A 124 8.11 -2.51 -17.75
N ALA A 125 9.33 -1.97 -17.81
CA ALA A 125 9.62 -0.58 -18.20
C ALA A 125 8.84 -0.17 -19.47
N GLY A 126 8.92 -1.01 -20.51
CA GLY A 126 8.26 -0.77 -21.80
C GLY A 126 6.72 -0.72 -21.76
N LEU A 127 6.08 -1.23 -20.70
CA LEU A 127 4.63 -1.21 -20.54
C LEU A 127 4.14 -0.04 -19.68
N LYS A 128 5.01 0.67 -18.95
CA LYS A 128 4.59 1.74 -18.02
C LYS A 128 3.81 2.84 -18.71
N ARG A 129 4.22 3.21 -19.92
CA ARG A 129 3.53 4.20 -20.76
C ARG A 129 2.10 3.78 -21.07
N GLU A 130 1.92 2.57 -21.60
CA GLU A 130 0.61 2.06 -21.98
C GLU A 130 -0.31 1.89 -20.77
N VAL A 131 0.22 1.37 -19.66
CA VAL A 131 -0.51 1.25 -18.39
C VAL A 131 -0.96 2.63 -17.91
N ARG A 132 -0.07 3.63 -17.96
CA ARG A 132 -0.39 5.01 -17.56
C ARG A 132 -1.51 5.61 -18.41
N ASP A 133 -1.42 5.44 -19.73
CA ASP A 133 -2.44 5.94 -20.67
C ASP A 133 -3.81 5.29 -20.40
N ARG A 134 -3.84 3.98 -20.14
CA ARG A 134 -5.08 3.25 -19.80
C ARG A 134 -5.66 3.70 -18.45
N LEU A 135 -4.83 3.93 -17.45
CA LEU A 135 -5.27 4.45 -16.14
C LEU A 135 -5.86 5.86 -16.26
N ASP A 136 -5.27 6.72 -17.11
CA ASP A 136 -5.79 8.05 -17.37
C ASP A 136 -7.17 8.00 -18.06
N GLN A 137 -7.37 7.07 -19.01
CA GLN A 137 -8.65 6.88 -19.70
C GLN A 137 -9.79 6.48 -18.75
N ILE A 138 -9.49 5.76 -17.68
CA ILE A 138 -10.47 5.36 -16.64
C ILE A 138 -10.51 6.33 -15.45
N GLY A 139 -9.83 7.47 -15.54
CA GLY A 139 -9.89 8.54 -14.53
C GLY A 139 -8.99 8.36 -13.30
N VAL A 140 -8.12 7.34 -13.27
CA VAL A 140 -7.20 7.09 -12.13
C VAL A 140 -5.98 8.00 -12.22
N THR A 141 -6.21 9.29 -12.00
CA THR A 141 -5.24 10.38 -12.22
C THR A 141 -4.81 11.03 -10.90
N GLU A 142 -3.71 11.79 -10.93
CA GLU A 142 -3.24 12.55 -9.77
C GLU A 142 -4.30 13.54 -9.28
N ARG A 143 -5.07 14.15 -10.21
CA ARG A 143 -6.18 15.05 -9.88
C ARG A 143 -7.26 14.38 -9.01
N VAL A 144 -7.46 13.08 -9.15
CA VAL A 144 -8.44 12.32 -8.36
C VAL A 144 -7.79 11.78 -7.09
N LEU A 145 -6.55 11.30 -7.16
CA LEU A 145 -5.88 10.65 -6.04
C LEU A 145 -5.20 11.61 -5.05
N LEU A 146 -4.92 12.84 -5.46
CA LEU A 146 -4.28 13.89 -4.66
C LEU A 146 -5.19 15.12 -4.67
N PRO A 147 -5.92 15.41 -3.58
CA PRO A 147 -6.84 16.55 -3.53
C PRO A 147 -6.08 17.89 -3.63
N GLY A 148 -6.77 18.89 -4.18
CA GLY A 148 -6.26 20.26 -4.26
C GLY A 148 -5.43 20.57 -5.52
N LEU A 149 -4.79 21.75 -5.50
CA LEU A 149 -4.05 22.28 -6.65
C LEU A 149 -2.78 21.49 -6.96
N ASP A 150 -2.19 20.83 -5.97
CA ASP A 150 -0.98 20.03 -6.17
C ASP A 150 -1.24 18.83 -7.08
N GLY A 151 -2.32 18.09 -6.83
CA GLY A 151 -2.73 16.97 -7.68
C GLY A 151 -3.12 17.41 -9.09
N LEU A 152 -3.81 18.55 -9.22
CA LEU A 152 -4.14 19.13 -10.52
C LEU A 152 -2.88 19.54 -11.29
N SER A 153 -1.95 20.23 -10.63
CA SER A 153 -0.71 20.71 -11.25
C SER A 153 0.21 19.55 -11.65
N ALA A 154 0.32 18.52 -10.81
CA ALA A 154 1.06 17.30 -11.12
C ALA A 154 0.46 16.57 -12.33
N TRP A 155 -0.87 16.42 -12.37
CA TRP A 155 -1.56 15.83 -13.51
C TRP A 155 -1.32 16.60 -14.80
N LEU A 156 -1.49 17.94 -14.78
CA LEU A 156 -1.26 18.80 -15.95
C LEU A 156 0.18 18.71 -16.44
N SER A 157 1.15 18.79 -15.52
CA SER A 157 2.57 18.73 -15.84
C SER A 157 2.94 17.40 -16.50
N ARG A 158 2.47 16.28 -15.94
CA ARG A 158 2.69 14.96 -16.53
C ARG A 158 1.98 14.83 -17.87
N TYR A 159 0.69 15.12 -17.92
CA TYR A 159 -0.14 14.86 -19.10
C TYR A 159 0.28 15.70 -20.30
N TYR A 160 0.54 16.99 -20.12
CA TYR A 160 0.93 17.88 -21.22
C TYR A 160 2.44 17.88 -21.47
N GLY A 161 3.28 17.77 -20.44
CA GLY A 161 4.73 17.63 -20.63
C GLY A 161 5.08 16.39 -21.45
N TYR A 162 4.35 15.30 -21.22
CA TYR A 162 4.44 14.07 -22.00
C TYR A 162 3.97 14.20 -23.45
N ARG A 163 2.95 15.02 -23.74
CA ARG A 163 2.42 15.17 -25.11
C ARG A 163 3.22 16.15 -25.98
N ILE A 164 4.02 17.01 -25.37
CA ILE A 164 4.84 18.01 -26.08
C ILE A 164 6.26 17.48 -26.35
N GLY A 165 6.75 16.53 -25.54
CA GLY A 165 8.10 15.95 -25.65
C GLY A 165 8.22 14.61 -26.38
N GLY A 166 7.22 14.24 -27.19
CA GLY A 166 7.19 13.00 -27.98
C GLY A 166 7.35 13.24 -29.47
#